data_AF-A0AAE0KRR4-F1
#
_entry.id   AF-A0AAE0KRR4-F1
#
_cell.length_a   1.000
_cell.length_b   1.000
_cell.length_c   1.000
_cell.angle_alpha   90.00
_cell.angle_beta   90.00
_cell.angle_gamma   90.00
#
_symmetry.space_group_name_H-M   'P 1'
#
loop_
_entity.id
_entity.type
_entity.pdbx_description
1 polymer ?
#
loop_
_entity_poly.entity_id
_entity_poly.type
_entity_poly.pdbx_seq_one_letter_code
_entity_poly.pdbx_strand_id
1 'polypeptide(L)'
;MRGLRRVRPISWAAEGASICGLRRAMNEGEREEGFSAAMQCILALGPYGLQLQDRHVRQSLVDTLASLAGHNPGLAAVLPLIQDLNSWDVNDVDGMDYDKRLSGFRSATPVFFSGLTRTQASLVLWQMMHHTKMDDMALRGSSVAALSCFMEAVALEPKASAPLAIMETGARPLAEATSELRPLVRGLIFPVVTTALKHEMLYVRSEHLEVLRRLGQTLPEMFPELQQLLDKDPEVDFFYNVTHVQMHRRVRALRKLQKVCLEKALSRGVLMSVFVPLLSSIVVEIQTNDKKSTDTQANLVEMAVQGLAAAAGCLPWAPYFQILTKYLRMIKSKPEYSKVATHIVCGLIDSFHFFEKKKPAAEADAVMREEADGAVMREEANDAGDKQDATIDGEAKEDEGEMEAEDEVVEDEPQEEKGEGENFPETELAEGDNALGLEVPAAILAVLRKKLLPELGDHVIEEQEVVRAPMALAVVKVLKLLPTGAVAVELPRVLGGVCNLLRTTNPVIRESARKTLSEMAAELGPKSLSIIVQVMTTALTR
;
A
#
# COMPACT_ATOMS: atom_id res chain seq x y z
N MET A 1 -5.48 -23.67 8.96
CA MET A 1 -5.19 -22.57 8.03
C MET A 1 -3.81 -21.93 8.31
N ARG A 2 -2.71 -22.63 8.00
CA ARG A 2 -1.36 -22.05 7.86
C ARG A 2 -0.67 -22.88 6.76
N GLY A 3 -0.23 -22.26 5.66
CA GLY A 3 0.26 -23.01 4.49
C GLY A 3 0.09 -22.33 3.11
N LEU A 4 0.01 -21.01 3.04
CA LEU A 4 0.00 -20.25 1.78
C LEU A 4 0.91 -19.01 1.89
N ARG A 5 2.21 -19.21 1.68
CA ARG A 5 3.20 -18.14 1.44
C ARG A 5 4.31 -18.66 0.52
N ARG A 6 4.77 -17.79 -0.39
CA ARG A 6 5.85 -18.02 -1.39
C ARG A 6 5.55 -19.12 -2.43
N VAL A 7 4.70 -18.79 -3.40
CA VAL A 7 4.87 -19.32 -4.77
C VAL A 7 5.92 -18.43 -5.46
N ARG A 8 6.92 -19.02 -6.13
CA ARG A 8 7.90 -18.28 -6.97
C ARG A 8 7.21 -17.81 -8.26
N PRO A 9 7.72 -16.80 -9.00
CA PRO A 9 7.21 -16.50 -10.33
C PRO A 9 7.39 -17.72 -11.25
N ILE A 10 6.27 -18.26 -11.72
CA ILE A 10 6.20 -19.34 -12.71
C ILE A 10 6.14 -18.68 -14.09
N SER A 11 6.80 -19.23 -15.10
CA SER A 11 6.77 -18.64 -16.45
C SER A 11 5.44 -18.89 -17.16
N TRP A 12 5.05 -17.95 -18.02
CA TRP A 12 3.81 -17.98 -18.82
C TRP A 12 3.59 -19.30 -19.58
N ALA A 13 4.67 -19.94 -20.05
CA ALA A 13 4.61 -21.24 -20.73
C ALA A 13 4.11 -22.36 -19.80
N ALA A 14 4.44 -22.32 -18.50
CA ALA A 14 4.01 -23.31 -17.53
C ALA A 14 2.55 -23.08 -17.04
N GLU A 15 2.01 -21.86 -17.15
CA GLU A 15 0.59 -21.60 -16.88
C GLU A 15 -0.31 -22.22 -17.96
N GLY A 16 0.03 -22.00 -19.25
CA GLY A 16 -0.63 -22.68 -20.37
C GLY A 16 -0.49 -24.20 -20.29
N ALA A 17 0.69 -24.71 -19.94
CA ALA A 17 0.91 -26.13 -19.70
C ALA A 17 0.09 -26.68 -18.52
N SER A 18 -0.22 -25.88 -17.50
CA SER A 18 -1.03 -26.29 -16.35
C SER A 18 -2.51 -26.43 -16.73
N ILE A 19 -3.06 -25.50 -17.52
CA ILE A 19 -4.46 -25.59 -18.02
C ILE A 19 -4.59 -26.77 -18.99
N CYS A 20 -3.65 -26.92 -19.94
CA CYS A 20 -3.63 -28.05 -20.85
C CYS A 20 -3.35 -29.39 -20.14
N GLY A 21 -2.59 -29.39 -19.05
CA GLY A 21 -2.35 -30.54 -18.19
C GLY A 21 -3.59 -30.99 -17.44
N LEU A 22 -4.37 -30.05 -16.87
CA LEU A 22 -5.69 -30.33 -16.29
C LEU A 22 -6.63 -30.93 -17.36
N ARG A 23 -6.70 -30.34 -18.56
CA ARG A 23 -7.50 -30.86 -19.68
C ARG A 23 -7.09 -32.28 -20.10
N ARG A 24 -5.80 -32.61 -20.09
CA ARG A 24 -5.31 -33.98 -20.33
C ARG A 24 -5.73 -34.94 -19.22
N ALA A 25 -5.48 -34.59 -17.95
CA ALA A 25 -5.85 -35.42 -16.80
C ALA A 25 -7.38 -35.68 -16.71
N MET A 26 -8.20 -34.69 -17.06
CA MET A 26 -9.65 -34.82 -17.17
C MET A 26 -10.09 -35.83 -18.25
N ASN A 27 -9.38 -35.89 -19.38
CA ASN A 27 -9.65 -36.86 -20.46
C ASN A 27 -9.18 -38.29 -20.12
N GLU A 28 -8.39 -38.45 -19.05
CA GLU A 28 -7.73 -39.71 -18.67
C GLU A 28 -8.33 -40.34 -17.38
N GLY A 29 -9.36 -39.75 -16.77
CA GLY A 29 -9.87 -40.19 -15.46
C GLY A 29 -11.38 -40.04 -15.20
N GLU A 30 -12.14 -41.12 -15.39
CA GLU A 30 -13.57 -41.22 -15.06
C GLU A 30 -13.84 -41.33 -13.53
N ARG A 31 -13.57 -40.28 -12.73
CA ARG A 31 -13.88 -40.26 -11.28
C ARG A 31 -14.35 -38.90 -10.76
N GLU A 32 -15.44 -38.89 -9.99
CA GLU A 32 -16.03 -37.69 -9.37
C GLU A 32 -15.03 -36.89 -8.51
N GLU A 33 -14.11 -37.58 -7.82
CA GLU A 33 -13.01 -36.97 -7.05
C GLU A 33 -12.15 -36.05 -7.91
N GLY A 34 -11.86 -36.47 -9.16
CA GLY A 34 -11.10 -35.70 -10.15
C GLY A 34 -11.84 -34.44 -10.60
N PHE A 35 -13.16 -34.51 -10.78
CA PHE A 35 -14.00 -33.36 -11.13
C PHE A 35 -14.11 -32.35 -9.98
N SER A 36 -14.20 -32.82 -8.73
CA SER A 36 -14.14 -31.96 -7.53
C SER A 36 -12.78 -31.26 -7.41
N ALA A 37 -11.69 -32.00 -7.61
CA ALA A 37 -10.35 -31.43 -7.64
C ALA A 37 -10.16 -30.42 -8.79
N ALA A 38 -10.65 -30.71 -10.00
CA ALA A 38 -10.57 -29.80 -11.15
C ALA A 38 -11.33 -28.49 -10.90
N MET A 39 -12.52 -28.55 -10.29
CA MET A 39 -13.26 -27.35 -9.88
C MET A 39 -12.50 -26.54 -8.81
N GLN A 40 -11.88 -27.20 -7.82
CA GLN A 40 -11.04 -26.52 -6.83
C GLN A 40 -9.80 -25.86 -7.46
N CYS A 41 -9.14 -26.55 -8.40
CA CYS A 41 -8.03 -25.99 -9.18
C CYS A 41 -8.48 -24.77 -10.00
N ILE A 42 -9.64 -24.81 -10.63
CA ILE A 42 -10.20 -23.68 -11.39
C ILE A 42 -10.56 -22.51 -10.47
N LEU A 43 -11.10 -22.76 -9.28
CA LEU A 43 -11.35 -21.71 -8.28
C LEU A 43 -10.04 -21.10 -7.75
N ALA A 44 -8.96 -21.88 -7.69
CA ALA A 44 -7.62 -21.39 -7.35
C ALA A 44 -6.93 -20.65 -8.50
N LEU A 45 -7.23 -21.00 -9.75
CA LEU A 45 -6.74 -20.34 -10.97
C LEU A 45 -7.56 -19.07 -11.32
N GLY A 46 -8.78 -18.93 -10.82
CA GLY A 46 -9.65 -17.76 -11.06
C GLY A 46 -8.99 -16.38 -10.90
N PRO A 47 -8.19 -16.13 -9.84
CA PRO A 47 -7.39 -14.92 -9.69
C PRO A 47 -6.33 -14.70 -10.78
N TYR A 48 -5.71 -15.77 -11.29
CA TYR A 48 -4.80 -15.72 -12.45
C TYR A 48 -5.57 -15.45 -13.74
N GLY A 49 -6.82 -15.95 -13.82
CA GLY A 49 -7.84 -15.58 -14.80
C GLY A 49 -8.24 -14.08 -14.82
N LEU A 50 -7.63 -13.23 -13.99
CA LEU A 50 -7.71 -11.76 -14.07
C LEU A 50 -6.51 -11.09 -14.76
N GLN A 51 -5.52 -11.89 -15.19
CA GLN A 51 -4.26 -11.45 -15.82
C GLN A 51 -4.06 -12.06 -17.22
N LEU A 52 -4.70 -13.19 -17.53
CA LEU A 52 -4.69 -13.79 -18.88
C LEU A 52 -5.24 -12.82 -19.94
N GLN A 53 -4.39 -12.25 -20.79
CA GLN A 53 -4.80 -11.44 -21.93
C GLN A 53 -4.76 -12.19 -23.27
N ASP A 54 -3.92 -13.23 -23.41
CA ASP A 54 -3.84 -14.00 -24.66
C ASP A 54 -5.15 -14.74 -24.98
N ARG A 55 -5.54 -14.67 -26.26
CA ARG A 55 -6.75 -15.26 -26.83
C ARG A 55 -6.79 -16.79 -26.73
N HIS A 56 -5.66 -17.46 -26.98
CA HIS A 56 -5.60 -18.92 -27.02
C HIS A 56 -5.68 -19.50 -25.60
N VAL A 57 -5.03 -18.88 -24.62
CA VAL A 57 -5.14 -19.26 -23.21
C VAL A 57 -6.54 -18.93 -22.66
N ARG A 58 -7.15 -17.80 -23.07
CA ARG A 58 -8.56 -17.48 -22.79
C ARG A 58 -9.52 -18.53 -23.33
N GLN A 59 -9.37 -18.90 -24.61
CA GLN A 59 -10.22 -19.93 -25.22
C GLN A 59 -10.01 -21.30 -24.56
N SER A 60 -8.76 -21.70 -24.29
CA SER A 60 -8.46 -22.95 -23.59
C SER A 60 -9.07 -23.04 -22.19
N LEU A 61 -9.14 -21.92 -21.46
CA LEU A 61 -9.87 -21.83 -20.18
C LEU A 61 -11.38 -22.05 -20.37
N VAL A 62 -12.00 -21.41 -21.37
CA VAL A 62 -13.44 -21.54 -21.67
C VAL A 62 -13.78 -22.95 -22.16
N ASP A 63 -12.97 -23.54 -23.03
CA ASP A 63 -13.07 -24.94 -23.45
C ASP A 63 -13.01 -25.90 -22.26
N THR A 64 -12.07 -25.67 -21.33
CA THR A 64 -11.90 -26.52 -20.14
C THR A 64 -13.10 -26.42 -19.20
N LEU A 65 -13.67 -25.22 -19.04
CA LEU A 65 -14.95 -25.01 -18.33
C LEU A 65 -16.12 -25.72 -19.05
N ALA A 66 -16.15 -25.71 -20.38
CA ALA A 66 -17.18 -26.40 -21.15
C ALA A 66 -17.12 -27.92 -20.98
N SER A 67 -15.92 -28.53 -21.04
CA SER A 67 -15.75 -29.97 -20.78
C SER A 67 -16.16 -30.39 -19.36
N LEU A 68 -15.99 -29.52 -18.38
CA LEU A 68 -16.39 -29.78 -16.99
C LEU A 68 -17.89 -29.58 -16.73
N ALA A 69 -18.57 -28.75 -17.53
CA ALA A 69 -19.99 -28.45 -17.33
C ALA A 69 -20.88 -29.71 -17.48
N GLY A 70 -20.51 -30.65 -18.34
CA GLY A 70 -21.23 -31.93 -18.48
C GLY A 70 -21.24 -32.80 -17.21
N HIS A 71 -20.31 -32.55 -16.28
CA HIS A 71 -20.16 -33.25 -15.00
C HIS A 71 -20.50 -32.35 -13.79
N ASN A 72 -20.91 -31.11 -14.02
CA ASN A 72 -21.22 -30.16 -12.96
C ASN A 72 -22.40 -29.24 -13.36
N PRO A 73 -23.64 -29.53 -12.91
CA PRO A 73 -24.81 -28.74 -13.30
C PRO A 73 -24.76 -27.28 -12.80
N GLY A 74 -24.01 -27.01 -11.73
CA GLY A 74 -23.74 -25.65 -11.28
C GLY A 74 -22.91 -24.86 -12.30
N LEU A 75 -21.87 -25.47 -12.87
CA LEU A 75 -21.08 -24.86 -13.93
C LEU A 75 -21.89 -24.72 -15.23
N ALA A 76 -22.69 -25.72 -15.60
CA ALA A 76 -23.57 -25.67 -16.77
C ALA A 76 -24.52 -24.46 -16.75
N ALA A 77 -25.04 -24.09 -15.57
CA ALA A 77 -25.94 -22.93 -15.42
C ALA A 77 -25.28 -21.56 -15.66
N VAL A 78 -23.94 -21.46 -15.61
CA VAL A 78 -23.20 -20.21 -15.89
C VAL A 78 -22.32 -20.26 -17.14
N LEU A 79 -22.11 -21.45 -17.73
CA LEU A 79 -21.28 -21.63 -18.92
C LEU A 79 -21.71 -20.75 -20.11
N PRO A 80 -23.01 -20.62 -20.47
CA PRO A 80 -23.41 -19.80 -21.62
C PRO A 80 -22.99 -18.34 -21.48
N LEU A 81 -23.15 -17.76 -20.28
CA LEU A 81 -22.66 -16.41 -19.98
C LEU A 81 -21.14 -16.31 -20.07
N ILE A 82 -20.40 -17.32 -19.59
CA ILE A 82 -18.94 -17.33 -19.67
C ILE A 82 -18.46 -17.43 -21.13
N GLN A 83 -19.18 -18.16 -21.99
CA GLN A 83 -18.93 -18.26 -23.42
C GLN A 83 -19.25 -16.95 -24.15
N ASP A 84 -20.43 -16.35 -23.90
CA ASP A 84 -20.80 -15.04 -24.45
C ASP A 84 -19.81 -13.94 -24.05
N LEU A 85 -19.32 -13.92 -22.81
CA LEU A 85 -18.33 -12.94 -22.35
C LEU A 85 -16.93 -13.14 -22.97
N ASN A 86 -16.63 -14.29 -23.57
CA ASN A 86 -15.32 -14.59 -24.17
C ASN A 86 -15.40 -14.83 -25.69
N SER A 87 -16.52 -14.52 -26.33
CA SER A 87 -16.75 -14.78 -27.76
C SER A 87 -15.83 -13.97 -28.68
N TRP A 88 -15.41 -14.59 -29.77
CA TRP A 88 -14.61 -13.98 -30.84
C TRP A 88 -15.44 -13.94 -32.13
N ASP A 89 -15.14 -12.97 -33.00
CA ASP A 89 -15.75 -12.95 -34.33
C ASP A 89 -15.30 -14.19 -35.13
N VAL A 90 -16.10 -14.55 -36.13
CA VAL A 90 -15.86 -15.68 -37.04
C VAL A 90 -15.20 -15.21 -38.34
N ASN A 91 -15.32 -13.91 -38.65
CA ASN A 91 -14.89 -13.27 -39.89
C ASN A 91 -13.63 -12.42 -39.68
N ASP A 92 -13.51 -11.79 -38.50
CA ASP A 92 -12.29 -11.12 -38.05
C ASP A 92 -11.50 -12.08 -37.13
N VAL A 93 -10.23 -12.33 -37.48
CA VAL A 93 -9.37 -13.26 -36.75
C VAL A 93 -9.00 -12.72 -35.38
N ASP A 94 -8.84 -11.40 -35.21
CA ASP A 94 -8.48 -10.79 -33.93
C ASP A 94 -9.67 -10.05 -33.26
N GLY A 95 -10.77 -9.90 -34.01
CA GLY A 95 -12.00 -9.26 -33.57
C GLY A 95 -12.73 -9.99 -32.45
N MET A 96 -13.22 -9.22 -31.48
CA MET A 96 -14.14 -9.70 -30.44
C MET A 96 -15.58 -9.65 -30.95
N ASP A 97 -16.38 -10.67 -30.67
CA ASP A 97 -17.82 -10.64 -30.97
C ASP A 97 -18.52 -9.77 -29.93
N TYR A 98 -18.64 -8.49 -30.23
CA TYR A 98 -19.22 -7.47 -29.36
C TYR A 98 -20.71 -7.73 -29.09
N ASP A 99 -21.49 -8.22 -30.06
CA ASP A 99 -22.93 -8.42 -29.87
C ASP A 99 -23.20 -9.50 -28.82
N LYS A 100 -22.48 -10.65 -28.88
CA LYS A 100 -22.56 -11.67 -27.83
C LYS A 100 -22.02 -11.17 -26.50
N ARG A 101 -20.84 -10.54 -26.44
CA ARG A 101 -20.29 -10.02 -25.17
C ARG A 101 -21.22 -9.01 -24.49
N LEU A 102 -21.75 -8.05 -25.24
CA LEU A 102 -22.70 -7.07 -24.74
C LEU A 102 -24.06 -7.70 -24.41
N SER A 103 -24.48 -8.76 -25.11
CA SER A 103 -25.66 -9.57 -24.71
C SER A 103 -25.43 -10.27 -23.36
N GLY A 104 -24.28 -10.91 -23.16
CA GLY A 104 -23.88 -11.54 -21.91
C GLY A 104 -23.87 -10.56 -20.72
N PHE A 105 -23.27 -9.39 -20.87
CA PHE A 105 -23.35 -8.36 -19.82
C PHE A 105 -24.78 -7.90 -19.51
N ARG A 106 -25.69 -7.92 -20.50
CA ARG A 106 -27.12 -7.57 -20.32
C ARG A 106 -27.95 -8.68 -19.66
N SER A 107 -27.55 -9.95 -19.77
CA SER A 107 -28.25 -11.07 -19.10
C SER A 107 -27.88 -11.23 -17.62
N ALA A 108 -26.73 -10.69 -17.21
CA ALA A 108 -26.22 -10.65 -15.83
C ALA A 108 -26.98 -9.67 -14.91
N THR A 109 -28.29 -9.90 -14.76
CA THR A 109 -29.21 -9.10 -13.92
C THR A 109 -29.07 -9.40 -12.43
N PRO A 110 -29.60 -8.56 -11.51
CA PRO A 110 -29.62 -8.88 -10.08
C PRO A 110 -30.38 -10.18 -9.76
N VAL A 111 -31.43 -10.50 -10.53
CA VAL A 111 -32.19 -11.76 -10.38
C VAL A 111 -31.32 -12.95 -10.77
N PHE A 112 -30.59 -12.88 -11.89
CA PHE A 112 -29.62 -13.91 -12.29
C PHE A 112 -28.60 -14.19 -11.18
N PHE A 113 -27.97 -13.14 -10.64
CA PHE A 113 -27.01 -13.29 -9.54
C PHE A 113 -27.65 -13.87 -8.27
N SER A 114 -28.88 -13.48 -7.92
CA SER A 114 -29.57 -14.01 -6.73
C SER A 114 -29.86 -15.51 -6.78
N GLY A 115 -29.86 -16.11 -7.98
CA GLY A 115 -29.98 -17.56 -8.18
C GLY A 115 -28.66 -18.33 -8.15
N LEU A 116 -27.51 -17.65 -8.04
CA LEU A 116 -26.19 -18.31 -8.08
C LEU A 116 -25.70 -18.70 -6.68
N THR A 117 -25.05 -19.87 -6.61
CA THR A 117 -24.14 -20.19 -5.50
C THR A 117 -22.90 -19.30 -5.52
N ARG A 118 -22.23 -19.20 -4.37
CA ARG A 118 -20.94 -18.51 -4.24
C ARG A 118 -19.88 -18.97 -5.26
N THR A 119 -19.86 -20.27 -5.60
CA THR A 119 -18.95 -20.85 -6.60
C THR A 119 -19.24 -20.31 -8.00
N GLN A 120 -20.50 -20.36 -8.43
CA GLN A 120 -20.96 -19.86 -9.73
C GLN A 120 -20.71 -18.36 -9.88
N ALA A 121 -21.07 -17.58 -8.85
CA ALA A 121 -20.84 -16.14 -8.85
C ALA A 121 -19.35 -15.78 -8.92
N SER A 122 -18.47 -16.53 -8.24
CA SER A 122 -17.01 -16.30 -8.31
C SER A 122 -16.49 -16.43 -9.74
N LEU A 123 -16.92 -17.47 -10.47
CA LEU A 123 -16.54 -17.73 -11.87
C LEU A 123 -16.96 -16.58 -12.79
N VAL A 124 -18.21 -16.13 -12.67
CA VAL A 124 -18.77 -15.02 -13.47
C VAL A 124 -18.07 -13.69 -13.15
N LEU A 125 -17.86 -13.40 -11.86
CA LEU A 125 -17.20 -12.18 -11.39
C LEU A 125 -15.75 -12.08 -11.88
N TRP A 126 -15.01 -13.19 -12.03
CA TRP A 126 -13.68 -13.15 -12.64
C TRP A 126 -13.69 -12.74 -14.11
N GLN A 127 -14.65 -13.25 -14.91
CA GLN A 127 -14.78 -12.82 -16.31
C GLN A 127 -15.12 -11.33 -16.42
N MET A 128 -15.98 -10.82 -15.54
CA MET A 128 -16.33 -9.40 -15.49
C MET A 128 -15.14 -8.54 -15.06
N MET A 129 -14.50 -8.85 -13.93
CA MET A 129 -13.35 -8.09 -13.44
C MET A 129 -12.15 -8.14 -14.40
N HIS A 130 -11.98 -9.18 -15.22
CA HIS A 130 -11.04 -9.13 -16.34
C HIS A 130 -11.39 -8.01 -17.34
N HIS A 131 -12.65 -7.95 -17.79
CA HIS A 131 -13.10 -6.99 -18.78
C HIS A 131 -12.98 -5.52 -18.34
N THR A 132 -12.99 -5.22 -17.04
CA THR A 132 -12.72 -3.85 -16.51
C THR A 132 -11.32 -3.30 -16.83
N LYS A 133 -10.42 -4.13 -17.38
CA LYS A 133 -9.06 -3.75 -17.80
C LYS A 133 -8.84 -3.75 -19.31
N MET A 134 -9.84 -4.14 -20.11
CA MET A 134 -9.74 -4.15 -21.57
C MET A 134 -9.63 -2.72 -22.13
N ASP A 135 -9.05 -2.55 -23.31
CA ASP A 135 -8.88 -1.21 -23.90
C ASP A 135 -10.18 -0.65 -24.49
N ASP A 136 -11.14 -1.52 -24.85
CA ASP A 136 -12.47 -1.09 -25.27
C ASP A 136 -13.32 -0.52 -24.11
N MET A 137 -13.96 0.61 -24.38
CA MET A 137 -14.77 1.34 -23.40
C MET A 137 -16.16 0.74 -23.19
N ALA A 138 -16.77 0.15 -24.23
CA ALA A 138 -18.11 -0.42 -24.12
C ALA A 138 -18.12 -1.69 -23.26
N LEU A 139 -17.12 -2.56 -23.43
CA LEU A 139 -16.92 -3.77 -22.63
C LEU A 139 -16.54 -3.44 -21.18
N ARG A 140 -15.68 -2.44 -20.94
CA ARG A 140 -15.39 -1.94 -19.58
C ARG A 140 -16.66 -1.45 -18.87
N GLY A 141 -17.39 -0.51 -19.48
CA GLY A 141 -18.60 0.07 -18.90
C GLY A 141 -19.71 -0.96 -18.67
N SER A 142 -19.88 -1.89 -19.61
CA SER A 142 -20.85 -3.00 -19.47
C SER A 142 -20.47 -3.97 -18.35
N SER A 143 -19.17 -4.20 -18.13
CA SER A 143 -18.69 -4.97 -16.99
C SER A 143 -18.96 -4.27 -15.66
N VAL A 144 -18.69 -2.96 -15.54
CA VAL A 144 -18.99 -2.17 -14.33
C VAL A 144 -20.51 -2.14 -14.05
N ALA A 145 -21.34 -2.12 -15.09
CA ALA A 145 -22.79 -2.28 -14.95
C ALA A 145 -23.19 -3.67 -14.43
N ALA A 146 -22.64 -4.76 -14.98
CA ALA A 146 -22.92 -6.12 -14.49
C ALA A 146 -22.39 -6.36 -13.06
N LEU A 147 -21.24 -5.78 -12.70
CA LEU A 147 -20.74 -5.75 -11.32
C LEU A 147 -21.68 -4.97 -10.39
N SER A 148 -22.34 -3.91 -10.88
CA SER A 148 -23.39 -3.20 -10.13
C SER A 148 -24.61 -4.09 -9.91
N CYS A 149 -25.06 -4.83 -10.93
CA CYS A 149 -26.15 -5.81 -10.80
C CYS A 149 -25.86 -6.88 -9.73
N PHE A 150 -24.60 -7.31 -9.59
CA PHE A 150 -24.19 -8.21 -8.50
C PHE A 150 -24.28 -7.53 -7.13
N MET A 151 -23.83 -6.27 -6.99
CA MET A 151 -23.95 -5.53 -5.73
C MET A 151 -25.41 -5.32 -5.34
N GLU A 152 -26.27 -4.99 -6.31
CA GLU A 152 -27.72 -4.88 -6.14
C GLU A 152 -28.32 -6.22 -5.67
N ALA A 153 -27.90 -7.35 -6.24
CA ALA A 153 -28.31 -8.68 -5.77
C ALA A 153 -27.89 -8.96 -4.31
N VAL A 154 -26.70 -8.53 -3.90
CA VAL A 154 -26.23 -8.63 -2.50
C VAL A 154 -26.95 -7.64 -1.57
N ALA A 155 -27.44 -6.52 -2.10
CA ALA A 155 -28.23 -5.52 -1.39
C ALA A 155 -29.74 -5.86 -1.32
N LEU A 156 -30.19 -6.92 -1.99
CA LEU A 156 -31.56 -7.44 -1.83
C LEU A 156 -31.73 -8.04 -0.42
N GLU A 157 -32.20 -7.22 0.51
CA GLU A 157 -32.75 -7.72 1.76
C GLU A 157 -33.87 -8.75 1.49
N PRO A 158 -33.98 -9.82 2.30
CA PRO A 158 -35.07 -10.78 2.20
C PRO A 158 -36.39 -10.19 2.71
N LYS A 159 -37.00 -9.33 1.91
CA LYS A 159 -38.36 -8.84 2.11
C LYS A 159 -39.32 -10.03 2.17
N ALA A 160 -39.98 -10.22 3.30
CA ALA A 160 -40.68 -11.44 3.69
C ALA A 160 -41.96 -11.78 2.88
N SER A 161 -42.14 -11.24 1.68
CA SER A 161 -43.37 -11.35 0.89
C SER A 161 -43.16 -11.15 -0.62
N ALA A 162 -42.07 -11.68 -1.19
CA ALA A 162 -41.81 -11.62 -2.64
C ALA A 162 -41.51 -13.03 -3.21
N PRO A 163 -42.51 -13.74 -3.77
CA PRO A 163 -42.28 -15.01 -4.45
C PRO A 163 -41.62 -14.76 -5.81
N LEU A 164 -40.29 -14.93 -5.88
CA LEU A 164 -39.60 -15.05 -7.16
C LEU A 164 -40.11 -16.30 -7.89
N ALA A 165 -40.41 -16.15 -9.19
CA ALA A 165 -41.01 -17.22 -9.98
C ALA A 165 -40.07 -18.43 -10.08
N ILE A 166 -40.64 -19.62 -9.83
CA ILE A 166 -39.89 -20.87 -9.74
C ILE A 166 -39.47 -21.33 -11.13
N MET A 167 -38.16 -21.43 -11.37
CA MET A 167 -37.62 -22.47 -12.26
C MET A 167 -37.45 -23.77 -11.47
N GLU A 168 -37.70 -24.91 -12.11
CA GLU A 168 -37.99 -26.20 -11.46
C GLU A 168 -36.76 -26.94 -10.89
N THR A 169 -35.92 -26.25 -10.11
CA THR A 169 -34.78 -26.84 -9.39
C THR A 169 -34.62 -26.26 -7.98
N GLY A 170 -35.26 -26.92 -7.00
CA GLY A 170 -34.89 -26.80 -5.57
C GLY A 170 -34.82 -25.37 -5.00
N ALA A 171 -35.86 -24.57 -5.19
CA ALA A 171 -35.88 -23.15 -4.82
C ALA A 171 -35.44 -22.88 -3.36
N ARG A 172 -34.29 -22.23 -3.21
CA ARG A 172 -33.69 -21.84 -1.91
C ARG A 172 -34.22 -20.48 -1.43
N PRO A 173 -34.36 -20.23 -0.12
CA PRO A 173 -34.72 -18.91 0.40
C PRO A 173 -33.74 -17.81 -0.05
N LEU A 174 -34.27 -16.71 -0.59
CA LEU A 174 -33.49 -15.55 -1.05
C LEU A 174 -32.51 -15.02 0.02
N ALA A 175 -32.92 -15.07 1.29
CA ALA A 175 -32.10 -14.69 2.45
C ALA A 175 -30.76 -15.45 2.53
N GLU A 176 -30.77 -16.75 2.23
CA GLU A 176 -29.57 -17.59 2.29
C GLU A 176 -28.68 -17.36 1.08
N ALA A 177 -29.28 -17.23 -0.10
CA ALA A 177 -28.56 -16.99 -1.35
C ALA A 177 -27.79 -15.66 -1.30
N THR A 178 -28.45 -14.54 -0.93
CA THR A 178 -27.77 -13.24 -0.82
C THR A 178 -26.70 -13.24 0.27
N SER A 179 -26.94 -13.94 1.39
CA SER A 179 -25.94 -14.12 2.45
C SER A 179 -24.70 -14.91 2.03
N GLU A 180 -24.79 -15.86 1.09
CA GLU A 180 -23.64 -16.60 0.56
C GLU A 180 -22.80 -15.81 -0.46
N LEU A 181 -23.42 -14.85 -1.16
CA LEU A 181 -22.76 -13.98 -2.12
C LEU A 181 -22.03 -12.82 -1.45
N ARG A 182 -22.58 -12.31 -0.34
CA ARG A 182 -22.05 -11.17 0.44
C ARG A 182 -20.54 -11.26 0.81
N PRO A 183 -19.96 -12.42 1.17
CA PRO A 183 -18.52 -12.58 1.35
C PRO A 183 -17.66 -12.25 0.11
N LEU A 184 -18.17 -12.41 -1.11
CA LEU A 184 -17.42 -12.11 -2.35
C LEU A 184 -17.15 -10.61 -2.52
N VAL A 185 -17.98 -9.74 -1.94
CA VAL A 185 -17.79 -8.29 -2.01
C VAL A 185 -16.46 -7.88 -1.37
N ARG A 186 -16.17 -8.35 -0.14
CA ARG A 186 -14.89 -8.09 0.56
C ARG A 186 -13.79 -9.09 0.22
N GLY A 187 -14.13 -10.33 -0.14
CA GLY A 187 -13.17 -11.40 -0.40
C GLY A 187 -12.69 -11.51 -1.85
N LEU A 188 -13.40 -10.91 -2.81
CA LEU A 188 -13.12 -11.02 -4.24
C LEU A 188 -13.07 -9.66 -4.94
N ILE A 189 -14.15 -8.87 -4.87
CA ILE A 189 -14.27 -7.60 -5.61
C ILE A 189 -13.32 -6.54 -5.04
N PHE A 190 -13.44 -6.22 -3.75
CA PHE A 190 -12.64 -5.15 -3.14
C PHE A 190 -11.11 -5.35 -3.25
N PRO A 191 -10.52 -6.56 -3.09
CA PRO A 191 -9.09 -6.80 -3.31
C PRO A 191 -8.62 -6.55 -4.76
N VAL A 192 -9.42 -6.95 -5.76
CA VAL A 192 -9.08 -6.73 -7.18
C VAL A 192 -9.16 -5.24 -7.50
N VAL A 193 -10.21 -4.58 -7.05
CA VAL A 193 -10.47 -3.15 -7.23
C VAL A 193 -9.37 -2.29 -6.61
N THR A 194 -9.00 -2.57 -5.35
CA THR A 194 -7.92 -1.84 -4.66
C THR A 194 -6.54 -2.09 -5.27
N THR A 195 -6.31 -3.26 -5.87
CA THR A 195 -5.08 -3.55 -6.62
C THR A 195 -4.99 -2.72 -7.90
N ALA A 196 -6.10 -2.54 -8.63
CA ALA A 196 -6.16 -1.79 -9.88
C ALA A 196 -5.93 -0.27 -9.72
N LEU A 197 -6.06 0.30 -8.52
CA LEU A 197 -5.75 1.73 -8.25
C LEU A 197 -4.27 2.10 -8.45
N LYS A 198 -3.40 1.09 -8.58
CA LYS A 198 -1.97 1.21 -8.89
C LYS A 198 -1.66 1.08 -10.40
N HIS A 199 -2.65 0.74 -11.22
CA HIS A 199 -2.46 0.51 -12.65
C HIS A 199 -2.00 1.79 -13.35
N GLU A 200 -1.05 1.70 -14.27
CA GLU A 200 -0.52 2.86 -15.00
C GLU A 200 -1.64 3.61 -15.75
N MET A 201 -2.42 2.88 -16.55
CA MET A 201 -3.51 3.40 -17.35
C MET A 201 -4.61 4.06 -16.51
N LEU A 202 -4.89 5.33 -16.81
CA LEU A 202 -5.90 6.14 -16.11
C LEU A 202 -7.32 5.60 -16.30
N TYR A 203 -7.66 5.05 -17.48
CA TYR A 203 -8.98 4.48 -17.75
C TYR A 203 -9.27 3.27 -16.86
N VAL A 204 -8.30 2.36 -16.70
CA VAL A 204 -8.43 1.22 -15.78
C VAL A 204 -8.65 1.71 -14.35
N ARG A 205 -7.91 2.74 -13.90
CA ARG A 205 -8.13 3.34 -12.57
C ARG A 205 -9.52 3.97 -12.43
N SER A 206 -10.05 4.64 -13.47
CA SER A 206 -11.38 5.25 -13.40
C SER A 206 -12.53 4.25 -13.34
N GLU A 207 -12.49 3.13 -14.08
CA GLU A 207 -13.54 2.10 -13.97
C GLU A 207 -13.60 1.52 -12.55
N HIS A 208 -12.43 1.20 -11.98
CA HIS A 208 -12.34 0.63 -10.63
C HIS A 208 -12.74 1.65 -9.54
N LEU A 209 -12.63 2.95 -9.80
CA LEU A 209 -13.20 4.00 -8.95
C LEU A 209 -14.72 4.11 -9.07
N GLU A 210 -15.32 3.92 -10.25
CA GLU A 210 -16.77 3.75 -10.39
C GLU A 210 -17.24 2.48 -9.66
N VAL A 211 -16.49 1.36 -9.70
CA VAL A 211 -16.80 0.17 -8.88
C VAL A 211 -16.76 0.48 -7.38
N LEU A 212 -15.80 1.27 -6.88
CA LEU A 212 -15.82 1.75 -5.48
C LEU A 212 -17.00 2.68 -5.18
N ARG A 213 -17.35 3.55 -6.13
CA ARG A 213 -18.49 4.47 -6.03
C ARG A 213 -19.81 3.69 -5.89
N ARG A 214 -20.00 2.67 -6.73
CA ARG A 214 -21.14 1.74 -6.68
C ARG A 214 -21.17 0.94 -5.39
N LEU A 215 -20.04 0.42 -4.91
CA LEU A 215 -19.96 -0.27 -3.61
C LEU A 215 -20.40 0.63 -2.45
N GLY A 216 -19.95 1.89 -2.43
CA GLY A 216 -20.39 2.87 -1.44
C GLY A 216 -21.90 3.18 -1.53
N GLN A 217 -22.44 3.30 -2.75
CA GLN A 217 -23.85 3.65 -3.01
C GLN A 217 -24.82 2.50 -2.71
N THR A 218 -24.47 1.27 -3.04
CA THR A 218 -25.35 0.08 -2.97
C THR A 218 -25.19 -0.73 -1.69
N LEU A 219 -24.00 -0.72 -1.09
CA LEU A 219 -23.66 -1.48 0.13
C LEU A 219 -23.03 -0.56 1.20
N PRO A 220 -23.72 0.54 1.60
CA PRO A 220 -23.20 1.52 2.55
C PRO A 220 -22.89 0.92 3.93
N GLU A 221 -23.57 -0.15 4.32
CA GLU A 221 -23.33 -0.90 5.56
C GLU A 221 -22.07 -1.79 5.48
N MET A 222 -21.60 -2.10 4.28
CA MET A 222 -20.28 -2.75 4.05
C MET A 222 -19.14 -1.73 3.90
N PHE A 223 -19.42 -0.50 3.49
CA PHE A 223 -18.42 0.54 3.23
C PHE A 223 -18.85 1.95 3.69
N PRO A 224 -19.21 2.15 4.98
CA PRO A 224 -19.79 3.41 5.45
C PRO A 224 -18.83 4.60 5.33
N GLU A 225 -17.53 4.34 5.40
CA GLU A 225 -16.46 5.33 5.21
C GLU A 225 -16.53 6.02 3.85
N LEU A 226 -16.97 5.33 2.79
CA LEU A 226 -17.03 5.86 1.43
C LEU A 226 -18.19 6.85 1.21
N GLN A 227 -19.25 6.79 2.03
CA GLN A 227 -20.42 7.67 1.93
C GLN A 227 -20.08 9.16 2.08
N GLN A 228 -19.03 9.48 2.84
CA GLN A 228 -18.56 10.86 3.05
C GLN A 228 -17.89 11.47 1.81
N LEU A 229 -17.49 10.63 0.85
CA LEU A 229 -16.81 11.01 -0.38
C LEU A 229 -17.76 11.02 -1.58
N LEU A 230 -18.82 10.20 -1.55
CA LEU A 230 -19.94 10.27 -2.48
C LEU A 230 -20.64 11.64 -2.48
N ASP A 231 -21.42 11.89 -3.52
CA ASP A 231 -22.39 12.98 -3.55
C ASP A 231 -23.57 12.63 -4.47
N LYS A 232 -24.65 13.41 -4.41
CA LYS A 232 -25.70 13.42 -5.42
C LYS A 232 -25.33 14.32 -6.61
N ASP A 233 -24.52 15.35 -6.37
CA ASP A 233 -24.00 16.22 -7.41
C ASP A 233 -22.73 15.64 -8.05
N PRO A 234 -22.72 15.30 -9.36
CA PRO A 234 -21.51 14.84 -10.05
C PRO A 234 -20.40 15.89 -10.15
N GLU A 235 -20.60 17.17 -9.83
CA GLU A 235 -19.52 18.16 -9.65
C GLU A 235 -18.73 17.98 -8.33
N VAL A 236 -19.31 17.24 -7.35
CA VAL A 236 -18.87 17.17 -5.94
C VAL A 236 -18.60 15.72 -5.47
N ASP A 237 -19.09 14.70 -6.19
CA ASP A 237 -18.75 13.29 -5.97
C ASP A 237 -17.23 13.05 -6.15
N PHE A 238 -16.56 12.50 -5.14
CA PHE A 238 -15.12 12.29 -5.15
C PHE A 238 -14.67 11.35 -6.28
N PHE A 239 -15.34 10.21 -6.42
CA PHE A 239 -14.88 9.11 -7.28
C PHE A 239 -15.07 9.48 -8.75
N TYR A 240 -16.15 10.20 -9.07
CA TYR A 240 -16.38 10.75 -10.41
C TYR A 240 -15.35 11.83 -10.79
N ASN A 241 -14.90 12.65 -9.82
CA ASN A 241 -14.03 13.80 -10.11
C ASN A 241 -12.52 13.52 -10.03
N VAL A 242 -12.06 12.53 -9.24
CA VAL A 242 -10.62 12.31 -8.98
C VAL A 242 -9.82 11.84 -10.21
N THR A 243 -10.47 11.20 -11.19
CA THR A 243 -9.88 10.83 -12.49
C THR A 243 -10.42 11.65 -13.67
N HIS A 244 -11.16 12.74 -13.40
CA HIS A 244 -11.80 13.54 -14.45
C HIS A 244 -10.78 14.29 -15.34
N VAL A 245 -11.07 14.37 -16.64
CA VAL A 245 -10.17 15.00 -17.65
C VAL A 245 -9.82 16.46 -17.35
N GLN A 246 -10.69 17.19 -16.65
CA GLN A 246 -10.41 18.54 -16.16
C GLN A 246 -9.68 18.50 -14.81
N MET A 247 -8.40 18.90 -14.79
CA MET A 247 -7.55 18.85 -13.59
C MET A 247 -8.13 19.58 -12.37
N HIS A 248 -8.87 20.69 -12.56
CA HIS A 248 -9.46 21.43 -11.45
C HIS A 248 -10.52 20.61 -10.68
N ARG A 249 -11.26 19.71 -11.35
CA ARG A 249 -12.19 18.77 -10.70
C ARG A 249 -11.44 17.73 -9.88
N ARG A 250 -10.32 17.19 -10.39
CA ARG A 250 -9.41 16.30 -9.64
C ARG A 250 -8.90 17.00 -8.37
N VAL A 251 -8.45 18.26 -8.47
CA VAL A 251 -8.02 19.09 -7.34
C VAL A 251 -9.12 19.29 -6.30
N ARG A 252 -10.38 19.58 -6.70
CA ARG A 252 -11.51 19.68 -5.75
C ARG A 252 -11.79 18.35 -5.05
N ALA A 253 -11.71 17.23 -5.76
CA ALA A 253 -11.88 15.89 -5.17
C ALA A 253 -10.79 15.60 -4.11
N LEU A 254 -9.53 15.90 -4.40
CA LEU A 254 -8.44 15.71 -3.42
C LEU A 254 -8.61 16.60 -2.17
N ARG A 255 -9.14 17.82 -2.30
CA ARG A 255 -9.51 18.66 -1.13
C ARG A 255 -10.66 18.05 -0.30
N LYS A 256 -11.67 17.43 -0.94
CA LYS A 256 -12.74 16.69 -0.23
C LYS A 256 -12.13 15.53 0.57
N LEU A 257 -11.21 14.76 -0.02
CA LEU A 257 -10.50 13.68 0.67
C LEU A 257 -9.66 14.19 1.86
N GLN A 258 -8.88 15.26 1.69
CA GLN A 258 -8.12 15.86 2.79
C GLN A 258 -9.00 16.26 3.97
N LYS A 259 -10.17 16.86 3.72
CA LYS A 259 -11.14 17.23 4.77
C LYS A 259 -11.62 15.99 5.55
N VAL A 260 -11.99 14.92 4.85
CA VAL A 260 -12.47 13.67 5.49
C VAL A 260 -11.34 12.95 6.25
N CYS A 261 -10.08 13.09 5.82
CA CYS A 261 -8.91 12.67 6.61
C CYS A 261 -8.76 13.50 7.90
N LEU A 262 -8.87 14.84 7.85
CA LEU A 262 -8.79 15.70 9.04
C LEU A 262 -9.92 15.40 10.06
N GLU A 263 -11.09 15.00 9.56
CA GLU A 263 -12.22 14.52 10.37
C GLU A 263 -12.01 13.09 10.94
N LYS A 264 -10.87 12.46 10.64
CA LYS A 264 -10.43 11.11 11.06
C LYS A 264 -11.44 9.99 10.76
N ALA A 265 -12.25 10.18 9.74
CA ALA A 265 -13.43 9.37 9.47
C ALA A 265 -13.20 8.25 8.43
N LEU A 266 -11.93 7.88 8.19
CA LEU A 266 -11.51 6.79 7.31
C LEU A 266 -10.67 5.78 8.10
N SER A 267 -10.90 4.49 7.89
CA SER A 267 -10.14 3.43 8.55
C SER A 267 -8.76 3.26 7.93
N ARG A 268 -7.82 2.74 8.74
CA ARG A 268 -6.53 2.21 8.27
C ARG A 268 -6.66 1.29 7.05
N GLY A 269 -7.74 0.50 6.98
CA GLY A 269 -7.99 -0.43 5.88
C GLY A 269 -8.17 0.32 4.57
N VAL A 270 -9.18 1.19 4.50
CA VAL A 270 -9.50 1.97 3.30
C VAL A 270 -8.38 2.96 2.95
N LEU A 271 -7.74 3.60 3.93
CA LEU A 271 -6.57 4.46 3.69
C LEU A 271 -5.43 3.72 2.98
N MET A 272 -5.05 2.52 3.45
CA MET A 272 -3.94 1.74 2.89
C MET A 272 -4.28 1.00 1.60
N SER A 273 -5.55 0.62 1.37
CA SER A 273 -5.95 -0.13 0.18
C SER A 273 -6.50 0.75 -0.94
N VAL A 274 -7.16 1.87 -0.62
CA VAL A 274 -7.74 2.80 -1.60
C VAL A 274 -6.85 4.02 -1.81
N PHE A 275 -6.72 4.87 -0.78
CA PHE A 275 -6.25 6.24 -0.98
C PHE A 275 -4.73 6.36 -1.14
N VAL A 276 -3.92 5.70 -0.31
CA VAL A 276 -2.46 5.72 -0.46
C VAL A 276 -2.01 5.16 -1.83
N PRO A 277 -2.58 4.06 -2.35
CA PRO A 277 -2.34 3.61 -3.72
C PRO A 277 -2.77 4.61 -4.81
N LEU A 278 -3.99 5.17 -4.72
CA LEU A 278 -4.51 6.12 -5.70
C LEU A 278 -3.68 7.42 -5.75
N LEU A 279 -3.37 8.00 -4.59
CA LEU A 279 -2.54 9.20 -4.50
C LEU A 279 -1.11 8.93 -4.98
N SER A 280 -0.56 7.73 -4.73
CA SER A 280 0.72 7.29 -5.29
C SER A 280 0.68 7.28 -6.83
N SER A 281 -0.38 6.76 -7.45
CA SER A 281 -0.46 6.67 -8.92
C SER A 281 -0.70 8.03 -9.58
N ILE A 282 -1.46 8.94 -8.95
CA ILE A 282 -1.62 10.33 -9.42
C ILE A 282 -0.28 11.09 -9.40
N VAL A 283 0.54 10.91 -8.35
CA VAL A 283 1.87 11.52 -8.28
C VAL A 283 2.78 11.04 -9.41
N VAL A 284 2.86 9.72 -9.64
CA VAL A 284 3.74 9.13 -10.66
C VAL A 284 3.27 9.49 -12.08
N GLU A 285 1.97 9.37 -12.36
CA GLU A 285 1.32 9.70 -13.64
C GLU A 285 1.71 11.07 -14.18
N ILE A 286 1.82 12.08 -13.31
CA ILE A 286 2.08 13.46 -13.72
C ILE A 286 3.59 13.72 -13.88
N GLN A 287 4.45 13.00 -13.15
CA GLN A 287 5.89 13.10 -13.31
C GLN A 287 6.42 12.38 -14.57
N THR A 288 5.78 11.29 -15.00
CA THR A 288 6.17 10.57 -16.24
C THR A 288 5.77 11.27 -17.54
N ASN A 289 5.10 12.42 -17.48
CA ASN A 289 4.68 13.18 -18.67
C ASN A 289 5.68 14.32 -18.97
N ASP A 290 6.72 14.03 -19.77
CA ASP A 290 7.84 14.94 -20.15
C ASP A 290 7.44 16.31 -20.76
N LYS A 291 6.15 16.52 -21.06
CA LYS A 291 5.64 17.79 -21.58
C LYS A 291 5.53 18.79 -20.43
N LYS A 292 6.43 19.80 -20.42
CA LYS A 292 6.48 20.98 -19.51
C LYS A 292 5.24 21.09 -18.63
N SER A 293 5.36 20.70 -17.37
CA SER A 293 4.24 20.60 -16.43
C SER A 293 3.49 21.93 -16.35
N THR A 294 2.23 21.96 -16.78
CA THR A 294 1.38 23.14 -16.61
C THR A 294 1.15 23.41 -15.12
N ASP A 295 0.93 24.67 -14.74
CA ASP A 295 0.68 25.05 -13.34
C ASP A 295 -0.46 24.24 -12.71
N THR A 296 -1.48 23.87 -13.49
CA THR A 296 -2.60 23.03 -13.07
C THR A 296 -2.19 21.58 -12.78
N GLN A 297 -1.20 21.03 -13.49
CA GLN A 297 -0.61 19.72 -13.20
C GLN A 297 0.28 19.77 -11.95
N ALA A 298 1.08 20.83 -11.79
CA ALA A 298 1.90 21.03 -10.59
C ALA A 298 1.01 21.15 -9.33
N ASN A 299 -0.07 21.93 -9.39
CA ASN A 299 -1.07 22.06 -8.33
C ASN A 299 -1.72 20.70 -7.99
N LEU A 300 -2.03 19.86 -8.99
CA LEU A 300 -2.59 18.53 -8.77
C LEU A 300 -1.59 17.57 -8.11
N VAL A 301 -0.29 17.64 -8.44
CA VAL A 301 0.75 16.88 -7.74
C VAL A 301 0.84 17.36 -6.29
N GLU A 302 0.94 18.66 -6.05
CA GLU A 302 1.00 19.23 -4.69
C GLU A 302 -0.20 18.80 -3.83
N MET A 303 -1.41 18.84 -4.40
CA MET A 303 -2.63 18.39 -3.74
C MET A 303 -2.64 16.87 -3.45
N ALA A 304 -2.00 16.06 -4.29
CA ALA A 304 -1.81 14.63 -4.04
C ALA A 304 -0.72 14.35 -2.97
N VAL A 305 0.34 15.14 -2.92
CA VAL A 305 1.37 15.10 -1.87
C VAL A 305 0.77 15.45 -0.51
N GLN A 306 0.05 16.57 -0.42
CA GLN A 306 -0.72 16.97 0.76
C GLN A 306 -1.81 15.94 1.12
N GLY A 307 -2.38 15.26 0.12
CA GLY A 307 -3.30 14.15 0.32
C GLY A 307 -2.65 12.92 0.98
N LEU A 308 -1.42 12.56 0.58
CA LEU A 308 -0.64 11.48 1.21
C LEU A 308 -0.26 11.84 2.65
N ALA A 309 0.14 13.09 2.89
CA ALA A 309 0.40 13.63 4.21
C ALA A 309 -0.83 13.50 5.13
N ALA A 310 -1.98 14.05 4.73
CA ALA A 310 -3.23 13.97 5.49
C ALA A 310 -3.71 12.52 5.71
N ALA A 311 -3.57 11.64 4.72
CA ALA A 311 -3.87 10.22 4.86
C ALA A 311 -2.94 9.51 5.87
N ALA A 312 -1.65 9.85 5.89
CA ALA A 312 -0.68 9.32 6.85
C ALA A 312 -0.88 9.86 8.27
N GLY A 313 -1.34 11.11 8.42
CA GLY A 313 -1.79 11.69 9.69
C GLY A 313 -3.00 10.99 10.35
N CYS A 314 -3.59 10.01 9.66
CA CYS A 314 -4.66 9.16 10.16
C CYS A 314 -4.21 7.71 10.47
N LEU A 315 -2.94 7.37 10.22
CA LEU A 315 -2.42 6.00 10.31
C LEU A 315 -1.61 5.76 11.58
N PRO A 316 -1.71 4.58 12.22
CA PRO A 316 -0.80 4.20 13.29
C PRO A 316 0.65 4.05 12.78
N TRP A 317 1.60 4.09 13.71
CA TRP A 317 3.04 4.19 13.44
C TRP A 317 3.57 3.25 12.35
N ALA A 318 3.27 1.95 12.39
CA ALA A 318 3.85 0.99 11.45
C ALA A 318 3.45 1.24 9.98
N PRO A 319 2.15 1.40 9.61
CA PRO A 319 1.77 1.89 8.28
C PRO A 319 2.34 3.26 7.90
N TYR A 320 2.36 4.23 8.82
CA TYR A 320 2.95 5.55 8.57
C TYR A 320 4.43 5.43 8.18
N PHE A 321 5.22 4.70 8.98
CA PHE A 321 6.64 4.50 8.76
C PHE A 321 6.93 3.64 7.51
N GLN A 322 6.03 2.72 7.16
CA GLN A 322 6.09 1.97 5.89
C GLN A 322 5.90 2.87 4.66
N ILE A 323 5.10 3.94 4.76
CA ILE A 323 4.98 4.95 3.70
C ILE A 323 6.23 5.83 3.66
N LEU A 324 6.71 6.31 4.82
CA LEU A 324 7.90 7.16 4.92
C LEU A 324 9.15 6.50 4.32
N THR A 325 9.47 5.28 4.76
CA THR A 325 10.63 4.50 4.25
C THR A 325 10.50 4.08 2.78
N LYS A 326 9.27 3.90 2.25
CA LYS A 326 9.03 3.72 0.81
C LYS A 326 9.49 4.95 0.03
N TYR A 327 9.14 6.15 0.49
CA TYR A 327 9.48 7.39 -0.22
C TYR A 327 10.93 7.83 -0.06
N LEU A 328 11.55 7.63 1.11
CA LEU A 328 13.00 7.81 1.31
C LEU A 328 13.81 6.95 0.33
N ARG A 329 13.54 5.64 0.28
CA ARG A 329 14.20 4.74 -0.67
C ARG A 329 14.02 5.19 -2.13
N MET A 330 12.85 5.73 -2.45
CA MET A 330 12.54 6.20 -3.81
C MET A 330 13.39 7.39 -4.25
N ILE A 331 13.88 8.24 -3.34
CA ILE A 331 14.80 9.35 -3.66
C ILE A 331 16.09 8.80 -4.29
N LYS A 332 16.73 7.83 -3.62
CA LYS A 332 17.96 7.19 -4.10
C LYS A 332 17.72 6.25 -5.28
N SER A 333 16.69 5.39 -5.22
CA SER A 333 16.49 4.34 -6.24
C SER A 333 15.91 4.84 -7.56
N LYS A 334 15.37 6.06 -7.60
CA LYS A 334 14.68 6.63 -8.76
C LYS A 334 14.86 8.16 -8.84
N PRO A 335 16.00 8.64 -9.36
CA PRO A 335 16.32 10.06 -9.45
C PRO A 335 15.25 10.89 -10.17
N GLU A 336 14.51 10.30 -11.11
CA GLU A 336 13.42 10.94 -11.86
C GLU A 336 12.23 11.36 -10.99
N TYR A 337 12.07 10.79 -9.79
CA TYR A 337 11.07 11.20 -8.80
C TYR A 337 11.67 11.87 -7.56
N SER A 338 12.98 12.11 -7.48
CA SER A 338 13.67 12.55 -6.24
C SER A 338 13.00 13.76 -5.60
N LYS A 339 12.68 14.78 -6.40
CA LYS A 339 12.00 16.01 -5.98
C LYS A 339 10.63 15.75 -5.33
N VAL A 340 9.77 14.93 -5.93
CA VAL A 340 8.42 14.72 -5.40
C VAL A 340 8.43 13.70 -4.26
N ALA A 341 9.33 12.71 -4.29
CA ALA A 341 9.61 11.85 -3.15
C ALA A 341 10.04 12.68 -1.93
N THR A 342 10.94 13.65 -2.12
CA THR A 342 11.38 14.63 -1.12
C THR A 342 10.22 15.44 -0.54
N HIS A 343 9.36 16.02 -1.39
CA HIS A 343 8.17 16.76 -0.92
C HIS A 343 7.20 15.86 -0.13
N ILE A 344 7.06 14.59 -0.49
CA ILE A 344 6.24 13.62 0.26
C ILE A 344 6.87 13.31 1.62
N VAL A 345 8.18 13.04 1.70
CA VAL A 345 8.89 12.82 2.98
C VAL A 345 8.69 14.01 3.92
N CYS A 346 8.82 15.25 3.42
CA CYS A 346 8.57 16.45 4.21
C CYS A 346 7.11 16.52 4.72
N GLY A 347 6.13 16.35 3.84
CA GLY A 347 4.71 16.42 4.20
C GLY A 347 4.25 15.31 5.16
N LEU A 348 4.87 14.12 5.08
CA LEU A 348 4.67 13.03 6.04
C LEU A 348 5.17 13.44 7.43
N ILE A 349 6.39 13.99 7.52
CA ILE A 349 6.99 14.45 8.78
C ILE A 349 6.19 15.62 9.38
N ASP A 350 5.67 16.53 8.56
CA ASP A 350 4.74 17.59 8.97
C ASP A 350 3.36 17.04 9.45
N SER A 351 3.07 15.76 9.19
CA SER A 351 1.87 15.03 9.66
C SER A 351 2.18 14.05 10.81
N PHE A 352 3.35 14.16 11.44
CA PHE A 352 3.72 13.38 12.62
C PHE A 352 2.81 13.72 13.80
N HIS A 353 2.23 12.69 14.43
CA HIS A 353 1.22 12.84 15.48
C HIS A 353 1.37 11.80 16.62
N PHE A 354 2.53 11.13 16.70
CA PHE A 354 2.78 10.04 17.65
C PHE A 354 3.30 10.58 18.98
N PHE A 355 2.44 11.32 19.67
CA PHE A 355 2.72 11.91 20.97
C PHE A 355 1.93 11.21 22.07
N GLU A 356 2.56 11.00 23.22
CA GLU A 356 1.93 10.51 24.43
C GLU A 356 1.55 11.67 25.35
N LYS A 357 0.56 11.45 26.21
CA LYS A 357 0.23 12.42 27.27
C LYS A 357 1.15 12.17 28.45
N LYS A 358 1.94 13.18 28.80
CA LYS A 358 2.75 13.23 30.02
C LYS A 358 1.98 12.71 31.21
N LYS A 359 2.42 11.57 31.76
CA LYS A 359 1.83 11.04 33.01
C LYS A 359 2.02 12.09 34.10
N PRO A 360 1.02 12.34 34.97
CA PRO A 360 1.22 13.22 36.10
C PRO A 360 2.33 12.63 36.98
N ALA A 361 3.27 13.46 37.45
CA ALA A 361 4.46 12.98 38.16
C ALA A 361 4.13 12.11 39.38
N ALA A 362 2.98 12.31 40.02
CA ALA A 362 2.48 11.48 41.12
C ALA A 362 2.22 9.99 40.74
N GLU A 363 1.91 9.68 39.47
CA GLU A 363 1.79 8.30 38.98
C GLU A 363 3.15 7.71 38.60
N ALA A 364 4.10 8.52 38.14
CA ALA A 364 5.47 8.09 37.89
C ALA A 364 6.20 7.76 39.21
N ASP A 365 6.09 8.65 40.22
CA ASP A 365 6.55 8.43 41.59
C ASP A 365 5.94 7.18 42.23
N ALA A 366 4.69 6.84 41.90
CA ALA A 366 4.02 5.66 42.42
C ALA A 366 4.60 4.37 41.81
N VAL A 367 4.72 4.30 40.48
CA VAL A 367 5.29 3.12 39.79
C VAL A 367 6.77 2.93 40.16
N MET A 368 7.55 4.01 40.22
CA MET A 368 8.95 3.95 40.67
C MET A 368 9.10 3.44 42.12
N ARG A 369 8.11 3.70 42.99
CA ARG A 369 8.09 3.16 44.36
C ARG A 369 7.66 1.69 44.40
N GLU A 370 6.64 1.29 43.62
CA GLU A 370 6.24 -0.12 43.54
C GLU A 370 7.35 -1.01 42.92
N GLU A 371 8.08 -0.52 41.92
CA GLU A 371 9.22 -1.24 41.34
C GLU A 371 10.44 -1.26 42.28
N ALA A 372 10.68 -0.21 43.07
CA ALA A 372 11.74 -0.18 44.09
C ALA A 372 11.44 -1.11 45.28
N ASP A 373 10.24 -1.04 45.87
CA ASP A 373 9.83 -1.93 46.97
C ASP A 373 9.79 -3.40 46.50
N GLY A 374 9.37 -3.63 45.24
CA GLY A 374 9.40 -4.93 44.59
C GLY A 374 10.81 -5.48 44.30
N ALA A 375 11.83 -4.61 44.19
CA ALA A 375 13.23 -5.01 44.06
C ALA A 375 13.85 -5.37 45.41
N VAL A 376 13.63 -4.55 46.46
CA VAL A 376 14.15 -4.80 47.82
C VAL A 376 13.66 -6.13 48.37
N MET A 377 12.38 -6.48 48.16
CA MET A 377 11.80 -7.78 48.52
C MET A 377 12.41 -8.99 47.80
N ARG A 378 13.31 -8.78 46.82
CA ARG A 378 13.84 -9.84 45.95
C ARG A 378 15.30 -10.20 46.23
N GLU A 379 16.04 -9.36 46.94
CA GLU A 379 17.44 -9.64 47.30
C GLU A 379 17.58 -10.48 48.59
N GLU A 380 16.66 -10.34 49.56
CA GLU A 380 16.69 -11.12 50.82
C GLU A 380 16.38 -12.63 50.66
N ALA A 381 16.11 -13.11 49.43
CA ALA A 381 15.65 -14.48 49.15
C ALA A 381 16.73 -15.44 48.61
N ASN A 382 17.93 -14.96 48.29
CA ASN A 382 18.96 -15.73 47.56
C ASN A 382 20.33 -15.79 48.27
N ASP A 383 20.39 -16.39 49.47
CA ASP A 383 21.64 -16.95 50.03
C ASP A 383 21.44 -18.38 50.56
N ALA A 384 21.56 -19.35 49.66
CA ALA A 384 21.78 -20.77 49.95
C ALA A 384 22.42 -21.45 48.72
N GLY A 385 23.33 -22.40 48.94
CA GLY A 385 24.12 -23.08 47.89
C GLY A 385 23.30 -23.90 46.86
N ASP A 386 23.90 -24.49 45.83
CA ASP A 386 25.28 -25.03 45.76
C ASP A 386 25.77 -25.15 44.29
N LYS A 387 26.99 -25.65 44.07
CA LYS A 387 27.66 -25.84 42.78
C LYS A 387 27.22 -27.13 42.08
N GLN A 388 27.20 -27.14 40.74
CA GLN A 388 28.02 -28.10 39.96
C GLN A 388 28.20 -27.71 38.47
N ASP A 389 29.11 -28.43 37.83
CA ASP A 389 29.76 -28.21 36.53
C ASP A 389 29.21 -29.16 35.44
N ALA A 390 29.29 -28.80 34.15
CA ALA A 390 29.31 -29.71 32.98
C ALA A 390 29.32 -29.00 31.59
N THR A 391 30.50 -28.92 30.97
CA THR A 391 30.82 -29.21 29.54
C THR A 391 29.88 -28.84 28.37
N ILE A 392 30.34 -27.86 27.60
CA ILE A 392 30.51 -27.77 26.12
C ILE A 392 30.21 -29.02 25.27
N ASP A 393 29.48 -28.82 24.15
CA ASP A 393 29.78 -29.22 22.74
C ASP A 393 28.70 -28.58 21.81
N GLY A 394 28.85 -28.38 20.49
CA GLY A 394 29.95 -28.62 19.54
C GLY A 394 29.40 -28.56 18.08
N GLU A 395 30.20 -28.14 17.09
CA GLU A 395 29.94 -28.15 15.61
C GLU A 395 28.74 -27.27 15.10
N ALA A 396 28.79 -26.34 14.12
CA ALA A 396 29.73 -25.83 13.10
C ALA A 396 29.61 -26.36 11.63
N LYS A 397 29.19 -25.44 10.72
CA LYS A 397 29.58 -25.29 9.28
C LYS A 397 29.20 -26.42 8.29
N GLU A 398 29.14 -26.28 6.96
CA GLU A 398 29.18 -25.21 5.90
C GLU A 398 28.28 -25.74 4.74
N ASP A 399 27.53 -25.02 3.88
CA ASP A 399 27.70 -23.86 2.97
C ASP A 399 27.96 -24.25 1.48
N GLU A 400 27.76 -23.31 0.54
CA GLU A 400 27.89 -23.38 -0.94
C GLU A 400 26.85 -24.25 -1.70
N GLY A 401 26.39 -23.96 -2.94
CA GLY A 401 26.54 -22.81 -3.86
C GLY A 401 25.24 -22.65 -4.72
N GLU A 402 25.12 -21.87 -5.80
CA GLU A 402 26.09 -21.13 -6.65
C GLU A 402 25.45 -19.79 -7.16
N MET A 403 26.26 -18.98 -7.87
CA MET A 403 25.91 -17.65 -8.44
C MET A 403 25.38 -17.74 -9.91
N GLU A 404 25.06 -16.67 -10.64
CA GLU A 404 25.89 -15.65 -11.33
C GLU A 404 24.94 -14.61 -11.98
N ALA A 405 25.28 -13.41 -12.50
CA ALA A 405 26.44 -12.49 -12.56
C ALA A 405 25.91 -11.20 -13.26
N GLU A 406 26.52 -10.01 -13.38
CA GLU A 406 27.60 -9.20 -12.75
C GLU A 406 27.20 -7.72 -13.05
N ASP A 407 27.95 -6.61 -12.94
CA ASP A 407 29.35 -6.20 -12.66
C ASP A 407 29.30 -4.93 -11.75
N GLU A 408 30.33 -4.28 -11.19
CA GLU A 408 31.80 -4.42 -10.98
C GLU A 408 32.11 -3.59 -9.70
N VAL A 409 33.04 -3.99 -8.81
CA VAL A 409 33.32 -3.25 -7.55
C VAL A 409 34.81 -2.99 -7.36
N VAL A 410 35.16 -1.72 -7.08
CA VAL A 410 36.50 -1.33 -6.63
C VAL A 410 36.57 -1.46 -5.11
N GLU A 411 37.47 -2.31 -4.62
CA GLU A 411 37.81 -2.38 -3.20
C GLU A 411 38.72 -1.20 -2.80
N ASP A 412 38.39 -0.55 -1.69
CA ASP A 412 39.26 0.42 -1.02
C ASP A 412 39.04 0.25 0.50
N GLU A 413 40.11 -0.05 1.25
CA GLU A 413 39.99 -0.50 2.65
C GLU A 413 39.69 0.67 3.62
N PRO A 414 38.59 0.63 4.39
CA PRO A 414 38.34 1.63 5.43
C PRO A 414 39.24 1.39 6.65
N GLN A 415 40.30 2.20 6.80
CA GLN A 415 41.16 2.18 7.99
C GLN A 415 40.38 2.51 9.27
N GLU A 416 40.58 1.74 10.34
CA GLU A 416 39.98 1.99 11.66
C GLU A 416 40.57 3.25 12.34
N GLU A 417 39.98 4.43 12.16
CA GLU A 417 40.16 5.51 13.12
C GLU A 417 39.35 5.23 14.39
N LYS A 418 40.06 4.83 15.46
CA LYS A 418 39.48 4.59 16.79
C LYS A 418 39.13 5.90 17.50
N GLY A 419 37.99 6.46 17.14
CA GLY A 419 37.34 7.51 17.93
C GLY A 419 36.78 6.92 19.24
N GLU A 420 37.31 7.36 20.38
CA GLU A 420 36.85 6.95 21.71
C GLU A 420 35.46 7.54 22.02
N GLY A 421 34.41 6.83 21.61
CA GLY A 421 33.03 7.20 21.91
C GLY A 421 32.65 6.85 23.35
N GLU A 422 32.46 7.86 24.20
CA GLU A 422 31.92 7.68 25.56
C GLU A 422 30.55 6.98 25.51
N ASN A 423 30.45 5.84 26.20
CA ASN A 423 29.30 4.92 26.08
C ASN A 423 28.16 5.34 27.01
N PHE A 424 27.49 6.46 26.71
CA PHE A 424 26.38 7.00 27.49
C PHE A 424 25.19 6.00 27.58
N PRO A 425 24.57 5.80 28.76
CA PRO A 425 23.39 4.95 28.91
C PRO A 425 22.23 5.40 28.02
N GLU A 426 21.60 4.47 27.29
CA GLU A 426 20.47 4.83 26.41
C GLU A 426 19.24 5.37 27.18
N THR A 427 19.14 5.06 28.47
CA THR A 427 18.11 5.57 29.39
C THR A 427 18.22 7.07 29.64
N GLU A 428 19.41 7.58 29.95
CA GLU A 428 19.61 8.99 30.34
C GLU A 428 19.36 9.97 29.17
N LEU A 429 19.55 9.50 27.94
CA LEU A 429 19.28 10.28 26.72
C LEU A 429 17.79 10.30 26.31
N ALA A 430 16.94 9.50 26.97
CA ALA A 430 15.51 9.44 26.72
C ALA A 430 14.69 10.40 27.61
N GLU A 431 15.25 10.87 28.73
CA GLU A 431 14.55 11.75 29.66
C GLU A 431 14.71 13.24 29.30
N GLY A 432 13.58 13.97 29.40
CA GLY A 432 13.52 15.42 29.18
C GLY A 432 12.49 15.84 28.13
N ASP A 433 11.91 17.02 28.33
CA ASP A 433 10.97 17.60 27.36
C ASP A 433 11.67 17.88 26.02
N ASN A 434 11.04 17.48 24.90
CA ASN A 434 11.50 17.86 23.57
C ASN A 434 11.18 19.34 23.26
N ALA A 435 11.62 19.82 22.10
CA ALA A 435 11.42 21.22 21.69
C ALA A 435 9.95 21.63 21.51
N LEU A 436 9.01 20.67 21.56
CA LEU A 436 7.56 20.89 21.46
C LEU A 436 6.83 20.75 22.80
N GLY A 437 7.48 20.25 23.86
CA GLY A 437 6.84 19.93 25.14
C GLY A 437 5.88 18.74 25.07
N LEU A 438 6.12 17.79 24.16
CA LEU A 438 5.26 16.63 23.90
C LEU A 438 6.08 15.33 23.92
N GLU A 439 5.75 14.40 24.80
CA GLU A 439 6.45 13.12 24.88
C GLU A 439 6.19 12.24 23.65
N VAL A 440 7.18 11.47 23.22
CA VAL A 440 7.11 10.55 22.07
C VAL A 440 7.49 9.15 22.56
N PRO A 441 6.75 8.07 22.19
CA PRO A 441 7.02 6.73 22.71
C PRO A 441 8.48 6.31 22.50
N ALA A 442 9.12 5.73 23.52
CA ALA A 442 10.55 5.36 23.46
C ALA A 442 10.89 4.43 22.27
N ALA A 443 9.99 3.51 21.93
CA ALA A 443 10.14 2.64 20.75
C ALA A 443 10.10 3.40 19.40
N ILE A 444 9.44 4.56 19.35
CA ILE A 444 9.44 5.46 18.19
C ILE A 444 10.71 6.31 18.21
N LEU A 445 11.08 6.91 19.35
CA LEU A 445 12.34 7.66 19.50
C LEU A 445 13.56 6.84 19.07
N ALA A 446 13.63 5.57 19.46
CA ALA A 446 14.70 4.65 19.06
C ALA A 446 14.78 4.45 17.53
N VAL A 447 13.64 4.42 16.82
CA VAL A 447 13.60 4.30 15.35
C VAL A 447 13.90 5.64 14.66
N LEU A 448 13.44 6.77 15.23
CA LEU A 448 13.79 8.10 14.75
C LEU A 448 15.31 8.31 14.81
N ARG A 449 15.94 7.97 15.94
CA ARG A 449 17.40 8.10 16.15
C ARG A 449 18.20 7.07 15.35
N LYS A 450 17.92 5.76 15.49
CA LYS A 450 18.77 4.69 14.94
C LYS A 450 18.51 4.38 13.46
N LYS A 451 17.48 4.96 12.82
CA LYS A 451 17.16 4.72 11.40
C LYS A 451 16.82 5.98 10.62
N LEU A 452 15.83 6.76 11.06
CA LEU A 452 15.33 7.87 10.25
C LEU A 452 16.33 9.03 10.13
N LEU A 453 17.02 9.40 11.21
CA LEU A 453 18.03 10.46 11.16
C LEU A 453 19.23 10.11 10.26
N PRO A 454 19.81 8.89 10.31
CA PRO A 454 20.77 8.44 9.31
C PRO A 454 20.23 8.47 7.87
N GLU A 455 19.07 7.85 7.60
CA GLU A 455 18.50 7.82 6.23
C GLU A 455 18.27 9.23 5.66
N LEU A 456 17.74 10.16 6.47
CA LEU A 456 17.58 11.56 6.08
C LEU A 456 18.92 12.30 5.93
N GLY A 457 19.88 12.03 6.81
CA GLY A 457 21.21 12.66 6.81
C GLY A 457 21.99 12.40 5.52
N ASP A 458 21.94 11.16 5.00
CA ASP A 458 22.50 10.82 3.70
C ASP A 458 21.95 11.73 2.59
N HIS A 459 20.62 11.92 2.54
CA HIS A 459 19.95 12.74 1.53
C HIS A 459 20.25 14.25 1.66
N VAL A 460 20.84 14.71 2.77
CA VAL A 460 21.37 16.08 2.91
C VAL A 460 22.76 16.21 2.26
N ILE A 461 23.53 15.12 2.22
CA ILE A 461 24.88 15.08 1.64
C ILE A 461 24.82 14.93 0.11
N GLU A 462 23.77 14.29 -0.43
CA GLU A 462 23.50 14.16 -1.88
C GLU A 462 23.65 15.49 -2.65
N GLU A 463 24.15 15.42 -3.89
CA GLU A 463 24.53 16.63 -4.67
C GLU A 463 23.35 17.55 -5.03
N GLN A 464 22.14 17.00 -5.17
CA GLN A 464 20.97 17.71 -5.67
C GLN A 464 20.45 18.76 -4.66
N GLU A 465 20.61 20.07 -4.95
CA GLU A 465 20.04 21.16 -4.11
C GLU A 465 18.55 20.99 -3.84
N VAL A 466 17.81 20.48 -4.84
CA VAL A 466 16.35 20.26 -4.80
C VAL A 466 15.95 19.21 -3.74
N VAL A 467 16.85 18.29 -3.39
CA VAL A 467 16.67 17.28 -2.33
C VAL A 467 17.24 17.80 -1.01
N ARG A 468 18.49 18.31 -1.04
CA ARG A 468 19.28 18.73 0.13
C ARG A 468 18.52 19.64 1.09
N ALA A 469 18.04 20.79 0.62
CA ALA A 469 17.49 21.82 1.51
C ALA A 469 16.17 21.36 2.19
N PRO A 470 15.18 20.79 1.48
CA PRO A 470 14.02 20.18 2.12
C PRO A 470 14.35 19.01 3.05
N MET A 471 15.34 18.16 2.71
CA MET A 471 15.76 17.06 3.59
C MET A 471 16.45 17.57 4.86
N ALA A 472 17.21 18.65 4.80
CA ALA A 472 17.80 19.28 5.99
C ALA A 472 16.73 19.87 6.92
N LEU A 473 15.69 20.50 6.34
CA LEU A 473 14.50 20.95 7.10
C LEU A 473 13.74 19.75 7.69
N ALA A 474 13.62 18.64 6.98
CA ALA A 474 13.04 17.40 7.50
C ALA A 474 13.86 16.83 8.68
N VAL A 475 15.20 16.82 8.60
CA VAL A 475 16.06 16.44 9.72
C VAL A 475 15.84 17.34 10.92
N VAL A 476 15.83 18.67 10.74
CA VAL A 476 15.57 19.62 11.84
C VAL A 476 14.20 19.39 12.48
N LYS A 477 13.16 19.15 11.68
CA LYS A 477 11.82 18.80 12.19
C LYS A 477 11.82 17.50 12.99
N VAL A 478 12.57 16.48 12.58
CA VAL A 478 12.74 15.24 13.36
C VAL A 478 13.56 15.48 14.64
N LEU A 479 14.62 16.30 14.60
CA LEU A 479 15.39 16.68 15.81
C LEU A 479 14.50 17.38 16.85
N LYS A 480 13.54 18.24 16.44
CA LYS A 480 12.58 18.86 17.37
C LYS A 480 11.68 17.86 18.12
N LEU A 481 11.51 16.64 17.61
CA LEU A 481 10.74 15.57 18.26
C LEU A 481 11.53 14.86 19.37
N LEU A 482 12.87 14.98 19.40
CA LEU A 482 13.73 14.28 20.36
C LEU A 482 13.89 15.06 21.68
N PRO A 483 14.10 14.36 22.82
CA PRO A 483 14.51 14.97 24.08
C PRO A 483 15.79 15.81 23.95
N THR A 484 15.94 16.85 24.77
CA THR A 484 17.08 17.78 24.69
C THR A 484 18.46 17.11 24.78
N GLY A 485 18.59 16.03 25.56
CA GLY A 485 19.84 15.25 25.65
C GLY A 485 20.21 14.59 24.32
N ALA A 486 19.26 13.89 23.69
CA ALA A 486 19.47 13.28 22.38
C ALA A 486 19.73 14.32 21.26
N VAL A 487 19.09 15.49 21.32
CA VAL A 487 19.37 16.60 20.36
C VAL A 487 20.81 17.08 20.48
N ALA A 488 21.36 17.19 21.68
CA ALA A 488 22.74 17.64 21.88
C ALA A 488 23.79 16.71 21.24
N VAL A 489 23.48 15.41 21.10
CA VAL A 489 24.36 14.41 20.48
C VAL A 489 24.19 14.35 18.96
N GLU A 490 22.95 14.31 18.45
CA GLU A 490 22.73 14.13 17.00
C GLU A 490 22.82 15.44 16.19
N LEU A 491 22.56 16.61 16.79
CA LEU A 491 22.63 17.89 16.08
C LEU A 491 24.04 18.22 15.55
N PRO A 492 25.14 18.08 16.32
CA PRO A 492 26.49 18.29 15.80
C PRO A 492 26.84 17.37 14.63
N ARG A 493 26.39 16.11 14.68
CA ARG A 493 26.62 15.09 13.64
C ARG A 493 25.99 15.50 12.31
N VAL A 494 24.72 15.93 12.33
CA VAL A 494 24.01 16.41 11.12
C VAL A 494 24.67 17.68 10.58
N LEU A 495 24.98 18.65 11.45
CA LEU A 495 25.61 19.91 11.06
C LEU A 495 27.01 19.68 10.46
N GLY A 496 27.76 18.70 10.95
CA GLY A 496 29.07 18.31 10.41
C GLY A 496 28.99 17.89 8.93
N GLY A 497 27.97 17.14 8.54
CA GLY A 497 27.71 16.78 7.14
C GLY A 497 27.54 18.01 6.24
N VAL A 498 26.70 18.98 6.65
CA VAL A 498 26.49 20.23 5.91
C VAL A 498 27.75 21.11 5.90
N CYS A 499 28.50 21.15 7.00
CA CYS A 499 29.74 21.92 7.09
C CYS A 499 30.86 21.30 6.23
N ASN A 500 30.88 19.98 6.02
CA ASN A 500 31.80 19.36 5.07
C ASN A 500 31.48 19.77 3.62
N LEU A 501 30.19 19.95 3.26
CA LEU A 501 29.84 20.50 1.94
C LEU A 501 30.38 21.92 1.71
N LEU A 502 30.52 22.73 2.77
CA LEU A 502 31.13 24.07 2.70
C LEU A 502 32.63 24.04 2.36
N ARG A 503 33.33 22.91 2.58
CA ARG A 503 34.74 22.70 2.23
C ARG A 503 34.95 22.37 0.75
N THR A 504 33.90 22.01 0.01
CA THR A 504 34.01 21.63 -1.41
C THR A 504 34.52 22.79 -2.27
N THR A 505 35.30 22.48 -3.30
CA THR A 505 35.80 23.49 -4.26
C THR A 505 34.66 24.07 -5.12
N ASN A 506 33.62 23.29 -5.38
CA ASN A 506 32.48 23.65 -6.21
C ASN A 506 31.68 24.83 -5.59
N PRO A 507 31.59 26.00 -6.28
CA PRO A 507 30.87 27.16 -5.73
C PRO A 507 29.36 26.93 -5.60
N VAL A 508 28.76 26.09 -6.44
CA VAL A 508 27.31 25.80 -6.43
C VAL A 508 26.93 24.98 -5.18
N ILE A 509 27.72 23.95 -4.87
CA ILE A 509 27.52 23.13 -3.67
C ILE A 509 27.69 24.00 -2.41
N ARG A 510 28.70 24.87 -2.37
CA ARG A 510 28.90 25.81 -1.24
C ARG A 510 27.79 26.85 -1.08
N GLU A 511 27.17 27.32 -2.16
CA GLU A 511 26.01 28.23 -2.09
C GLU A 511 24.78 27.49 -1.54
N SER A 512 24.47 26.33 -2.12
CA SER A 512 23.36 25.49 -1.66
C SER A 512 23.55 25.06 -0.19
N ALA A 513 24.76 24.71 0.24
CA ALA A 513 25.07 24.37 1.63
C ALA A 513 24.94 25.59 2.59
N ARG A 514 25.37 26.80 2.18
CA ARG A 514 25.14 28.03 2.98
C ARG A 514 23.66 28.33 3.16
N LYS A 515 22.88 28.24 2.08
CA LYS A 515 21.41 28.37 2.11
C LYS A 515 20.76 27.32 3.00
N THR A 516 21.13 26.05 2.84
CA THR A 516 20.66 24.92 3.66
C THR A 516 20.94 25.15 5.15
N LEU A 517 22.16 25.56 5.50
CA LEU A 517 22.55 25.84 6.89
C LEU A 517 21.78 27.04 7.48
N SER A 518 21.49 28.06 6.67
CA SER A 518 20.65 29.20 7.05
C SER A 518 19.20 28.78 7.33
N GLU A 519 18.61 27.95 6.46
CA GLU A 519 17.27 27.39 6.63
C GLU A 519 17.18 26.50 7.88
N MET A 520 18.19 25.65 8.13
CA MET A 520 18.30 24.88 9.38
C MET A 520 18.41 25.76 10.63
N ALA A 521 19.25 26.80 10.60
CA ALA A 521 19.47 27.70 11.73
C ALA A 521 18.21 28.52 12.07
N ALA A 522 17.49 28.98 11.05
CA ALA A 522 16.22 29.68 11.22
C ALA A 522 15.16 28.77 11.86
N GLU A 523 15.06 27.51 11.43
CA GLU A 523 14.08 26.55 11.94
C GLU A 523 14.44 26.05 13.34
N LEU A 524 15.72 25.79 13.67
CA LEU A 524 16.17 25.41 15.02
C LEU A 524 16.05 26.55 16.05
N GLY A 525 16.21 27.80 15.61
CA GLY A 525 16.12 28.99 16.45
C GLY A 525 17.41 29.34 17.21
N PRO A 526 17.37 30.36 18.09
CA PRO A 526 18.59 30.99 18.61
C PRO A 526 19.42 30.11 19.57
N LYS A 527 18.81 29.10 20.21
CA LYS A 527 19.50 28.25 21.20
C LYS A 527 20.58 27.35 20.58
N SER A 528 20.44 26.95 19.32
CA SER A 528 21.42 26.12 18.61
C SER A 528 22.56 26.91 17.97
N LEU A 529 22.52 28.25 17.99
CA LEU A 529 23.50 29.08 17.28
C LEU A 529 24.94 28.86 17.78
N SER A 530 25.12 28.64 19.09
CA SER A 530 26.41 28.28 19.68
C SER A 530 26.96 26.97 19.12
N ILE A 531 26.12 25.94 19.05
CA ILE A 531 26.46 24.62 18.50
C ILE A 531 26.81 24.72 17.01
N ILE A 532 26.02 25.48 16.23
CA ILE A 532 26.27 25.72 14.80
C ILE A 532 27.63 26.41 14.60
N VAL A 533 27.91 27.49 15.34
CA VAL A 533 29.20 28.19 15.25
C VAL A 533 30.36 27.27 15.67
N GLN A 534 30.21 26.51 16.74
CA GLN A 534 31.22 25.56 17.20
C GLN A 534 31.55 24.51 16.12
N VAL A 535 30.54 23.86 15.55
CA VAL A 535 30.70 22.86 14.48
C VAL A 535 31.30 23.47 13.21
N MET A 536 30.93 24.70 12.84
CA MET A 536 31.57 25.43 11.75
C MET A 536 33.06 25.68 12.03
N THR A 537 33.42 26.12 13.24
CA THR A 537 34.84 26.36 13.59
C THR A 537 35.70 25.10 13.64
N THR A 538 35.13 23.94 13.97
CA THR A 538 35.85 22.65 13.92
C THR A 538 35.96 22.08 12.51
N ALA A 539 34.96 22.30 11.65
CA ALA A 539 34.95 21.79 10.29
C ALA A 539 35.78 22.64 9.30
N LEU A 540 35.77 23.97 9.46
CA LEU A 540 36.39 24.93 8.54
C LEU A 540 37.78 25.37 9.03
N THR A 541 38.66 24.40 9.26
CA THR A 541 39.98 24.61 9.88
C THR A 541 41.09 25.11 8.94
N ARG A 542 40.84 25.17 7.63
CA ARG A 542 41.60 25.91 6.60
C ARG A 542 40.82 26.00 5.29
#